data_AF-A0A952I5D9-F1
#
_entry.id   AF-A0A952I5D9-F1
#
_cell.length_a   1.000
_cell.length_b   1.000
_cell.length_c   1.000
_cell.angle_alpha   90.00
_cell.angle_beta   90.00
_cell.angle_gamma   90.00
#
_symmetry.space_group_name_H-M   'P 1'
#
loop_
_entity.id
_entity.type
_entity.pdbx_description
1 polymer ?
#
loop_
_entity_poly.entity_id
_entity_poly.type
_entity_poly.pdbx_seq_one_letter_code
_entity_poly.pdbx_strand_id
1 'polypeptide(L)'
;MSLDSNSYFLVKELSDAVNHQGKLNYSAGVIIYYDLNDRFTLKSKLLYSTKNFAITYDFQKLRDETFDGISVVKKATYQYFNSYIDIPLEIGYKLSENKHPGYVTLGFTNSFLVGYDTKGYFFDPTPEKVKSYNDYLLSIKSGYGKLFKTKSLGIYLEPQFRIYLNRVMKFNKNNSPKQNPMHFGIELQLLKL
;
A
#
# COMPACT_ATOMS: atom_id res chain seq x y z
N MET A 1 4.04 -27.39 2.17
CA MET A 1 3.61 -26.57 1.01
C MET A 1 3.36 -25.16 1.49
N SER A 2 4.34 -24.26 1.34
CA SER A 2 4.20 -22.84 1.67
C SER A 2 3.61 -22.09 0.47
N LEU A 3 2.41 -21.54 0.62
CA LEU A 3 1.86 -20.60 -0.34
C LEU A 3 2.47 -19.23 -0.08
N ASP A 4 3.59 -18.96 -0.75
CA ASP A 4 4.24 -17.65 -0.75
C ASP A 4 3.64 -16.82 -1.90
N SER A 5 2.62 -16.02 -1.60
CA SER A 5 2.04 -15.05 -2.53
C SER A 5 2.15 -13.64 -1.92
N ASN A 6 3.37 -13.12 -1.86
CA ASN A 6 3.63 -11.74 -1.48
C ASN A 6 3.91 -10.92 -2.74
N SER A 7 2.97 -10.05 -3.12
CA SER A 7 3.16 -9.09 -4.21
C SER A 7 4.12 -7.99 -3.76
N TYR A 8 5.30 -7.94 -4.36
CA TYR A 8 6.31 -6.90 -4.12
C TYR A 8 6.35 -5.92 -5.29
N PHE A 9 6.49 -4.63 -5.00
CA PHE A 9 6.82 -3.60 -5.99
C PHE A 9 8.22 -3.07 -5.71
N LEU A 10 9.10 -3.18 -6.71
CA LEU A 10 10.44 -2.58 -6.71
C LEU A 10 10.35 -1.18 -7.34
N VAL A 11 10.60 -0.14 -6.56
CA VAL A 11 10.79 1.23 -7.08
C VAL A 11 12.30 1.49 -7.14
N LYS A 12 12.86 1.49 -8.36
CA LYS A 12 14.28 1.78 -8.61
C LYS A 12 14.40 3.24 -9.07
N GLU A 13 15.12 4.06 -8.30
CA GLU A 13 15.46 5.42 -8.73
C GLU A 13 16.96 5.65 -8.91
N LEU A 14 17.26 6.52 -9.88
CA LEU A 14 18.55 6.87 -10.50
C LEU A 14 19.51 7.67 -9.59
N SER A 15 19.66 7.30 -8.32
CA SER A 15 20.82 7.71 -7.51
C SER A 15 21.56 6.50 -6.93
N ASP A 16 21.70 5.44 -7.74
CA ASP A 16 22.50 4.21 -7.59
C ASP A 16 22.49 3.42 -6.26
N ALA A 17 21.91 3.91 -5.18
CA ALA A 17 22.17 3.43 -3.82
C ALA A 17 20.92 3.33 -2.93
N VAL A 18 19.72 3.69 -3.40
CA VAL A 18 18.51 3.64 -2.56
C VAL A 18 17.40 2.87 -3.26
N ASN A 19 17.02 1.73 -2.68
CA ASN A 19 15.88 0.93 -3.12
C ASN A 19 14.70 1.16 -2.19
N HIS A 20 13.57 1.62 -2.74
CA HIS A 20 12.32 1.78 -2.00
C HIS A 20 11.35 0.64 -2.34
N GLN A 21 10.80 0.00 -1.32
CA GLN A 21 9.75 -1.00 -1.45
C GLN A 21 8.58 -0.65 -0.53
N GLY A 22 7.39 -0.51 -1.09
CA GLY A 22 6.15 -0.29 -0.33
C GLY A 22 5.29 -1.56 -0.34
N LYS A 23 4.80 -1.98 0.82
CA LYS A 23 3.93 -3.13 1.01
C LYS A 23 2.73 -2.72 1.88
N LEU A 24 1.51 -2.93 1.39
CA LEU A 24 0.35 -2.95 2.28
C LEU A 24 0.39 -4.26 3.06
N ASN A 25 0.30 -4.20 4.39
CA ASN A 25 0.30 -5.40 5.21
C ASN A 25 -1.12 -5.95 5.36
N TYR A 26 -2.04 -5.14 5.88
CA TYR A 26 -3.45 -5.51 5.99
C TYR A 26 -4.34 -4.28 6.12
N SER A 27 -5.62 -4.46 5.81
CA SER A 27 -6.67 -3.50 6.09
C SER A 27 -7.92 -4.21 6.60
N ALA A 28 -8.58 -3.64 7.59
CA ALA A 28 -9.84 -4.15 8.13
C ALA A 28 -10.79 -2.97 8.40
N GLY A 29 -12.10 -3.18 8.25
CA GLY A 29 -13.07 -2.13 8.53
C GLY A 29 -14.47 -2.43 8.03
N VAL A 30 -15.26 -1.37 7.95
CA VAL A 30 -16.68 -1.42 7.60
C VAL A 30 -16.90 -0.82 6.23
N ILE A 31 -17.85 -1.38 5.49
CA ILE A 31 -18.18 -0.99 4.13
C ILE A 31 -19.67 -0.68 4.07
N ILE A 32 -19.99 0.44 3.44
CA ILE A 32 -21.34 0.88 3.15
C ILE A 32 -21.54 0.79 1.64
N TYR A 33 -22.61 0.09 1.25
CA TYR A 33 -23.03 -0.09 -0.12
C TYR A 33 -24.32 0.65 -0.37
N TYR A 34 -24.38 1.34 -1.51
CA TYR A 34 -25.58 2.00 -1.96
C TYR A 34 -25.77 1.73 -3.45
N ASP A 35 -26.79 0.95 -3.81
CA ASP A 35 -27.14 0.73 -5.21
C ASP A 35 -27.85 1.98 -5.75
N LEU A 36 -27.20 2.66 -6.69
CA LEU A 36 -27.76 3.84 -7.35
C LEU A 36 -28.85 3.42 -8.34
N ASN A 37 -28.65 2.28 -8.99
CA ASN A 37 -29.60 1.60 -9.88
C ASN A 37 -29.12 0.15 -10.13
N ASP A 38 -29.75 -0.55 -11.07
CA ASP A 38 -29.46 -1.96 -11.37
C ASP A 38 -28.01 -2.22 -11.83
N ARG A 39 -27.31 -1.20 -12.32
CA ARG A 39 -25.95 -1.30 -12.87
C ARG A 39 -24.88 -0.55 -12.07
N PHE A 40 -25.24 0.51 -11.36
CA PHE A 40 -24.28 1.37 -10.68
C PHE A 40 -24.44 1.28 -9.17
N THR A 41 -23.32 1.13 -8.49
CA THR A 41 -23.25 1.08 -7.03
C THR A 41 -22.24 2.12 -6.54
N LEU A 42 -22.61 2.85 -5.50
CA LEU A 42 -21.69 3.69 -4.74
C LEU A 42 -21.23 2.92 -3.50
N LYS A 43 -19.93 2.98 -3.22
CA LYS A 43 -19.29 2.24 -2.14
C LYS A 43 -18.38 3.17 -1.34
N SER A 44 -18.62 3.24 -0.05
CA SER A 44 -17.81 4.00 0.90
C SER A 44 -17.31 3.07 1.99
N LYS A 45 -16.09 3.28 2.49
CA LYS A 45 -15.50 2.44 3.54
C LYS A 45 -14.85 3.27 4.61
N LEU A 46 -14.78 2.71 5.80
CA LEU A 46 -13.92 3.17 6.88
C LEU A 46 -12.99 2.02 7.25
N LEU A 47 -11.71 2.14 6.89
CA LEU A 47 -10.73 1.08 7.04
C LEU A 47 -9.58 1.53 7.93
N TYR A 48 -9.20 0.69 8.89
CA TYR A 48 -7.87 0.76 9.49
C TYR A 48 -6.89 -0.02 8.61
N SER A 49 -5.83 0.63 8.16
CA SER A 49 -4.82 0.01 7.28
C SER A 49 -3.41 0.17 7.84
N THR A 50 -2.59 -0.87 7.69
CA THR A 50 -1.17 -0.80 8.00
C THR A 50 -0.36 -0.92 6.71
N LYS A 51 0.51 0.06 6.48
CA LYS A 51 1.36 0.20 5.31
C LYS A 51 2.80 0.12 5.77
N ASN A 52 3.53 -0.88 5.30
CA ASN A 52 4.94 -1.08 5.58
C ASN A 52 5.78 -0.56 4.41
N PHE A 53 6.74 0.30 4.68
CA PHE A 53 7.68 0.79 3.69
C PHE A 53 9.08 0.40 4.11
N ALA A 54 9.78 -0.35 3.27
CA ALA A 54 11.19 -0.66 3.45
C ALA A 54 12.03 0.25 2.56
N ILE A 55 13.01 0.92 3.16
CA ILE A 55 14.03 1.68 2.44
C ILE A 55 15.36 1.01 2.70
N THR A 56 15.99 0.52 1.65
CA THR A 56 17.33 -0.05 1.71
C THR A 56 18.31 0.95 1.14
N TYR A 57 19.23 1.41 1.99
CA TYR A 57 20.39 2.21 1.61
C TYR A 57 21.57 1.26 1.38
N ASP A 58 22.13 1.34 0.18
CA ASP A 58 23.37 0.68 -0.20
C ASP A 58 24.51 1.70 -0.05
N PHE A 59 25.34 1.55 0.98
CA PHE A 59 26.41 2.51 1.29
C PHE A 59 27.66 2.29 0.42
N GLN A 60 27.55 1.62 -0.74
CA GLN A 60 28.65 1.43 -1.70
C GLN A 60 29.43 2.70 -2.05
N LYS A 61 28.86 3.90 -1.86
CA LYS A 61 29.50 5.18 -2.22
C LYS A 61 29.87 6.09 -1.04
N LEU A 62 29.62 5.71 0.21
CA LEU A 62 29.76 6.64 1.36
C LEU A 62 31.00 6.41 2.24
N ARG A 63 31.73 5.30 2.06
CA ARG A 63 33.04 5.09 2.68
C ARG A 63 33.78 3.96 1.95
N ASP A 64 34.85 4.30 1.24
CA ASP A 64 35.94 3.37 0.92
C ASP A 64 36.67 3.00 2.22
N GLU A 65 36.00 2.27 3.11
CA GLU A 65 36.67 1.59 4.22
C GLU A 65 37.06 0.20 3.72
N THR A 66 38.27 0.10 3.17
CA THR A 66 38.93 -1.18 2.97
C THR A 66 39.30 -1.76 4.33
N PHE A 67 38.66 -2.86 4.71
CA PHE A 67 39.16 -3.72 5.79
C PHE A 67 39.92 -4.86 5.10
N ASP A 68 41.25 -4.89 5.27
CA ASP A 68 42.12 -5.94 4.70
C ASP A 68 42.07 -6.10 3.16
N GLY A 69 41.82 -5.00 2.44
CA GLY A 69 41.77 -5.01 0.96
C GLY A 69 40.46 -5.56 0.36
N ILE A 70 39.47 -5.91 1.19
CA ILE A 70 38.15 -6.35 0.74
C ILE A 70 37.14 -5.22 0.98
N SER A 71 36.50 -4.72 -0.08
CA SER A 71 35.40 -3.76 0.02
C SER A 71 34.16 -4.44 0.60
N VAL A 72 33.81 -4.15 1.86
CA VAL A 72 32.60 -4.68 2.48
C VAL A 72 31.42 -3.75 2.17
N VAL A 73 30.46 -4.23 1.38
CA VAL A 73 29.22 -3.50 1.11
C VAL A 73 28.36 -3.47 2.38
N LYS A 74 28.34 -2.32 3.07
CA LYS A 74 27.41 -2.09 4.19
C LYS A 74 26.05 -1.71 3.60
N LYS A 75 25.04 -2.54 3.86
CA LYS A 75 23.63 -2.23 3.58
C LYS A 75 22.94 -1.91 4.88
N ALA A 76 22.12 -0.86 4.88
CA ALA A 76 21.17 -0.68 5.97
C ALA A 76 19.76 -0.64 5.42
N THR A 77 18.86 -1.36 6.11
CA THR A 77 17.46 -1.41 5.76
C THR A 77 16.66 -0.82 6.91
N TYR A 78 15.94 0.25 6.62
CA TYR A 78 14.93 0.81 7.51
C TYR A 78 13.57 0.29 7.09
N GLN A 79 12.79 -0.18 8.06
CA GLN A 79 11.40 -0.54 7.88
C GLN A 79 10.51 0.43 8.65
N TYR A 80 9.52 0.96 7.95
CA TYR A 80 8.60 1.97 8.42
C TYR A 80 7.20 1.41 8.41
N PHE A 81 6.60 1.29 9.58
CA PHE A 81 5.26 0.76 9.77
C PHE A 81 4.30 1.91 10.05
N ASN A 82 3.56 2.32 9.03
CA ASN A 82 2.62 3.42 9.13
C ASN A 82 1.19 2.88 9.20
N SER A 83 0.41 3.41 10.12
CA SER A 83 -1.00 3.06 10.30
C SER A 83 -1.87 4.24 9.86
N TYR A 84 -2.87 3.96 9.04
CA TYR A 84 -3.77 4.97 8.48
C TYR A 84 -5.23 4.60 8.71
N ILE A 85 -6.07 5.62 8.83
CA ILE A 85 -7.50 5.51 8.59
C ILE A 85 -7.75 5.87 7.13
N ASP A 86 -8.12 4.86 6.34
CA ASP A 86 -8.47 5.01 4.94
C ASP A 86 -9.99 5.21 4.82
N ILE A 87 -10.40 6.25 4.09
CA ILE A 87 -11.78 6.54 3.72
C ILE A 87 -11.88 6.51 2.18
N PRO A 88 -12.12 5.34 1.60
CA PRO A 88 -12.31 5.19 0.17
C PRO A 88 -13.72 5.53 -0.27
N LEU A 89 -13.82 6.18 -1.43
CA LEU A 89 -15.08 6.39 -2.15
C LEU A 89 -14.94 5.82 -3.56
N GLU A 90 -15.83 4.91 -3.92
CA GLU A 90 -15.81 4.12 -5.15
C GLU A 90 -17.15 4.15 -5.86
N ILE A 91 -17.12 4.23 -7.18
CA ILE A 91 -18.24 3.87 -8.05
C ILE A 91 -17.95 2.51 -8.68
N GLY A 92 -18.93 1.61 -8.61
CA GLY A 92 -18.90 0.29 -9.23
C GLY A 92 -19.89 0.21 -10.38
N TYR A 93 -19.47 -0.39 -11.49
CA TYR A 93 -20.32 -0.77 -12.61
C TYR A 93 -20.46 -2.29 -12.68
N LYS A 94 -21.70 -2.78 -12.59
CA LYS A 94 -22.07 -4.19 -12.68
C LYS A 94 -22.04 -4.65 -14.13
N LEU A 95 -21.22 -5.64 -14.42
CA LEU A 95 -21.00 -6.18 -15.77
C LEU A 95 -22.09 -7.16 -16.22
N SER A 96 -22.75 -7.85 -15.29
CA SER A 96 -23.78 -8.83 -15.59
C SER A 96 -24.77 -9.01 -14.45
N GLU A 97 -25.98 -9.44 -14.79
CA GLU A 97 -27.07 -9.72 -13.83
C GLU A 97 -27.10 -11.18 -13.36
N ASN A 98 -26.04 -11.94 -13.65
CA ASN A 98 -25.96 -13.35 -13.29
C ASN A 98 -25.96 -13.55 -11.77
N LYS A 99 -26.20 -14.79 -11.32
CA LYS A 99 -26.13 -15.20 -9.90
C LYS A 99 -24.83 -14.75 -9.20
N HIS A 100 -23.75 -14.64 -9.97
CA HIS A 100 -22.45 -14.17 -9.51
C HIS A 100 -22.01 -12.93 -10.30
N PRO A 101 -22.54 -11.74 -9.97
CA PRO A 101 -22.27 -10.54 -10.75
C PRO A 101 -20.81 -10.12 -10.63
N GLY A 102 -20.23 -9.71 -11.76
CA GLY A 102 -18.92 -9.06 -11.84
C GLY A 102 -19.06 -7.55 -11.79
N TYR A 103 -18.05 -6.85 -11.29
CA TYR A 103 -18.02 -5.40 -11.12
C TYR A 103 -16.69 -4.83 -11.59
N VAL A 104 -16.71 -3.66 -12.22
CA VAL A 104 -15.52 -2.81 -12.37
C VAL A 104 -15.69 -1.64 -11.44
N THR A 105 -14.66 -1.33 -10.66
CA THR A 105 -14.69 -0.24 -9.68
C THR A 105 -13.65 0.82 -10.05
N LEU A 106 -14.00 2.07 -9.79
CA LEU A 106 -13.10 3.20 -9.86
C LEU A 106 -13.37 4.11 -8.67
N GLY A 107 -12.33 4.68 -8.08
CA GLY A 107 -12.51 5.55 -6.93
C GLY A 107 -11.25 6.24 -6.48
N PHE A 108 -11.36 6.93 -5.37
CA PHE A 108 -10.22 7.52 -4.67
C PHE A 108 -10.22 7.08 -3.20
N THR A 109 -9.12 7.33 -2.52
CA THR A 109 -8.97 7.03 -1.10
C THR A 109 -8.21 8.14 -0.42
N ASN A 110 -8.82 8.69 0.63
CA ASN A 110 -8.19 9.59 1.56
C ASN A 110 -7.63 8.75 2.71
N SER A 111 -6.34 8.88 3.01
CA SER A 111 -5.71 8.16 4.11
C SER A 111 -5.16 9.15 5.12
N PHE A 112 -5.55 9.04 6.39
CA PHE A 112 -5.10 9.89 7.48
C PHE A 112 -4.17 9.11 8.40
N LEU A 113 -2.95 9.60 8.61
CA LEU A 113 -1.96 8.95 9.46
C LEU A 113 -2.43 8.97 10.92
N VAL A 114 -2.46 7.80 11.56
CA VAL A 114 -2.85 7.67 12.98
C VAL A 114 -1.74 7.09 13.85
N GLY A 115 -0.73 6.47 13.25
CA GLY A 115 0.42 5.96 13.99
C GLY A 115 1.57 5.65 13.05
N TYR A 116 2.79 5.73 13.56
CA TYR A 116 3.99 5.28 12.86
C TYR A 116 4.94 4.62 13.85
N ASP A 117 5.61 3.57 13.38
CA ASP A 117 6.71 2.91 14.07
C ASP A 117 7.88 2.75 13.09
N THR A 118 9.09 2.97 13.60
CA THR A 118 10.33 2.95 12.82
C THR A 118 11.22 1.86 13.38
N LYS A 119 11.46 0.80 12.61
CA LYS A 119 12.41 -0.26 12.96
C LYS A 119 13.63 -0.13 12.05
N GLY A 120 14.74 0.31 12.63
CA GLY A 120 16.04 0.32 11.95
C GLY A 120 16.78 -0.99 12.23
N TYR A 121 17.28 -1.64 11.19
CA TYR A 121 18.23 -2.74 11.34
C TYR A 121 19.62 -2.22 10.96
N PHE A 122 20.40 -1.86 11.99
CA PHE A 122 21.77 -1.37 11.85
C PHE A 122 22.73 -2.22 12.67
N PHE A 123 24.00 -2.23 12.25
CA PHE A 123 25.14 -2.61 13.08
C PHE A 123 25.53 -1.49 14.10
N ASP A 124 24.86 -0.33 14.07
CA ASP A 124 25.10 0.83 14.92
C ASP A 124 23.76 1.41 15.45
N PRO A 125 23.52 1.50 16.77
CA PRO A 125 22.17 1.39 17.35
C PRO A 125 21.42 2.71 17.57
N THR A 126 21.78 3.81 16.91
CA THR A 126 21.04 5.08 17.07
C THR A 126 20.16 5.38 15.86
N PRO A 127 18.91 4.87 15.82
CA PRO A 127 17.92 5.37 14.89
C PRO A 127 17.56 6.80 15.30
N GLU A 128 18.10 7.79 14.58
CA GLU A 128 17.50 9.12 14.61
C GLU A 128 16.03 9.00 14.17
N LYS A 129 15.11 9.52 15.00
CA LYS A 129 13.70 9.60 14.66
C LYS A 129 13.52 10.60 13.52
N VAL A 130 13.71 10.16 12.28
CA VAL A 130 13.44 10.96 11.09
C VAL A 130 11.91 11.09 10.96
N LYS A 131 11.34 12.14 11.58
CA LYS A 131 9.92 12.50 11.47
C LYS A 131 9.67 13.13 10.09
N SER A 132 9.45 12.29 9.09
CA SER A 132 9.31 12.73 7.72
C SER A 132 8.17 11.99 7.00
N TYR A 133 6.99 11.92 7.62
CA TYR A 133 5.81 11.31 7.02
C TYR A 133 4.80 12.34 6.55
N ASN A 134 4.04 11.93 5.54
CA ASN A 134 2.85 12.66 5.15
C ASN A 134 1.67 12.19 6.01
N ASP A 135 1.08 13.16 6.70
CA ASP A 135 -0.06 12.92 7.59
C ASP A 135 -1.33 12.59 6.78
N TYR A 136 -1.30 12.92 5.49
CA TYR A 136 -2.39 12.71 4.56
C TYR A 136 -1.89 12.07 3.27
N LEU A 137 -2.58 11.05 2.79
CA LEU A 137 -2.38 10.45 1.47
C LEU A 137 -3.66 10.49 0.66
N LEU A 138 -3.52 10.82 -0.61
CA LEU A 138 -4.58 10.73 -1.60
C LEU A 138 -4.16 9.69 -2.64
N SER A 139 -5.06 8.81 -3.02
CA SER A 139 -4.81 7.84 -4.09
C SER A 139 -6.02 7.65 -4.98
N ILE A 140 -5.79 7.32 -6.24
CA ILE A 140 -6.81 6.81 -7.15
C ILE A 140 -6.70 5.28 -7.16
N LYS A 141 -7.82 4.60 -7.31
CA LYS A 141 -7.87 3.15 -7.40
C LYS A 141 -8.87 2.67 -8.43
N SER A 142 -8.57 1.52 -9.01
CA SER A 142 -9.47 0.75 -9.86
C SER A 142 -9.43 -0.72 -9.46
N GLY A 143 -10.49 -1.45 -9.75
CA GLY A 143 -10.58 -2.85 -9.40
C GLY A 143 -11.55 -3.61 -10.28
N TYR A 144 -11.43 -4.94 -10.22
CA TYR A 144 -12.39 -5.86 -10.81
C TYR A 144 -12.87 -6.81 -9.72
N GLY A 145 -14.16 -6.78 -9.40
CA GLY A 145 -14.74 -7.56 -8.33
C GLY A 145 -15.68 -8.65 -8.82
N LYS A 146 -15.79 -9.74 -8.07
CA LYS A 146 -16.81 -10.77 -8.29
C LYS A 146 -17.53 -11.10 -6.99
N LEU A 147 -18.87 -11.11 -7.05
CA LEU A 147 -19.72 -11.39 -5.91
C LEU A 147 -20.26 -12.82 -5.95
N PHE A 148 -19.90 -13.63 -4.97
CA PHE A 148 -20.38 -14.98 -4.77
C PHE A 148 -21.51 -14.97 -3.73
N LYS A 149 -22.77 -14.99 -4.19
CA LYS A 149 -23.95 -15.00 -3.33
C LYS A 149 -24.36 -16.42 -2.93
N THR A 150 -24.62 -16.61 -1.64
CA THR A 150 -25.39 -17.74 -1.09
C THR A 150 -26.77 -17.23 -0.66
N LYS A 151 -27.51 -17.99 0.16
CA LYS A 151 -28.83 -17.54 0.67
C LYS A 151 -28.74 -16.44 1.72
N SER A 152 -27.67 -16.42 2.53
CA SER A 152 -27.54 -15.53 3.70
C SER A 152 -26.23 -14.74 3.72
N LEU A 153 -25.26 -15.15 2.90
CA LEU A 153 -23.91 -14.59 2.87
C LEU A 153 -23.47 -14.33 1.43
N GLY A 154 -22.92 -13.15 1.20
CA GLY A 154 -22.16 -12.82 -0.01
C GLY A 154 -20.67 -12.77 0.30
N ILE A 155 -19.86 -13.41 -0.53
CA ILE A 155 -18.40 -13.24 -0.51
C ILE A 155 -18.02 -12.41 -1.73
N TYR A 156 -17.36 -11.29 -1.51
CA TYR A 156 -16.89 -10.42 -2.58
C TYR A 156 -15.38 -10.41 -2.63
N LEU A 157 -14.83 -10.67 -3.83
CA LEU A 157 -13.39 -10.71 -4.10
C LEU A 157 -13.05 -9.66 -5.17
N GLU A 158 -12.14 -8.73 -4.86
CA GLU A 158 -11.75 -7.64 -5.76
C GLU A 158 -10.23 -7.43 -5.75
N PRO A 159 -9.48 -7.95 -6.73
CA PRO A 159 -8.17 -7.40 -7.07
C PRO A 159 -8.30 -5.90 -7.38
N GLN A 160 -7.48 -5.10 -6.70
CA GLN A 160 -7.46 -3.65 -6.83
C GLN A 160 -6.04 -3.17 -7.15
N PHE A 161 -5.98 -2.15 -8.01
CA PHE A 161 -4.79 -1.38 -8.29
C PHE A 161 -4.98 0.04 -7.75
N ARG A 162 -3.97 0.57 -7.08
CA ARG A 162 -4.01 1.88 -6.42
C ARG A 162 -2.74 2.65 -6.72
N ILE A 163 -2.88 3.91 -7.12
CA ILE A 163 -1.78 4.85 -7.34
C ILE A 163 -1.95 6.01 -6.37
N TYR A 164 -0.92 6.29 -5.57
CA TYR A 164 -0.91 7.47 -4.71
C TYR A 164 -0.62 8.73 -5.55
N LEU A 165 -1.32 9.83 -5.26
CA LEU A 165 -1.13 11.11 -5.95
C LEU A 165 -0.08 11.97 -5.25
N ASN A 166 0.17 11.70 -3.97
CA ASN A 166 1.16 12.38 -3.16
C ASN A 166 2.12 11.38 -2.48
N ARG A 167 3.26 11.90 -2.03
CA ARG A 167 4.34 11.09 -1.44
C ARG A 167 3.99 10.66 -0.01
N VAL A 168 4.42 9.46 0.34
CA VAL A 168 4.30 8.90 1.69
C VAL A 168 5.29 9.54 2.66
N MET A 169 6.49 9.86 2.19
CA MET A 169 7.55 10.46 3.00
C MET A 169 7.89 11.87 2.51
N LYS A 170 8.07 12.80 3.45
CA LYS A 170 8.46 14.20 3.25
C LYS A 170 9.99 14.35 3.21
N PHE A 171 10.69 13.60 2.35
CA PHE A 171 12.15 13.75 2.26
C PHE A 171 12.54 15.18 1.87
N ASN A 172 13.73 15.62 2.31
CA ASN A 172 14.30 16.90 1.89
C ASN A 172 14.33 16.96 0.34
N LYS A 173 14.02 18.13 -0.22
CA LYS A 173 13.69 18.35 -1.65
C LYS A 173 14.69 17.72 -2.64
N ASN A 174 15.93 17.51 -2.21
CA ASN A 174 17.03 17.07 -3.06
C ASN A 174 17.17 15.53 -3.17
N ASN A 175 16.64 14.75 -2.23
CA ASN A 175 16.84 13.28 -2.17
C ASN A 175 15.52 12.49 -2.06
N SER A 176 14.41 13.09 -2.50
CA SER A 176 13.11 12.42 -2.44
C SER A 176 12.92 11.52 -3.66
N PRO A 177 12.42 10.28 -3.48
CA PRO A 177 11.92 9.50 -4.60
C PRO A 177 10.85 10.32 -5.35
N LYS A 178 11.06 10.52 -6.65
CA LYS A 178 10.15 11.21 -7.57
C LYS A 178 8.92 10.39 -7.89
N GLN A 179 8.97 9.06 -7.79
CA GLN A 179 7.84 8.19 -8.11
C GLN A 179 6.83 8.06 -6.97
N ASN A 180 5.55 8.18 -7.32
CA ASN A 180 4.47 7.89 -6.41
C ASN A 180 4.32 6.37 -6.22
N PRO A 181 4.09 5.89 -4.99
CA PRO A 181 3.92 4.46 -4.77
C PRO A 181 2.70 3.93 -5.52
N MET A 182 2.83 2.69 -5.99
CA MET A 182 1.75 1.90 -6.57
C MET A 182 1.49 0.68 -5.69
N HIS A 183 0.26 0.21 -5.69
CA HIS A 183 -0.17 -0.92 -4.87
C HIS A 183 -1.13 -1.81 -5.64
N PHE A 184 -0.89 -3.11 -5.56
CA PHE A 184 -1.83 -4.16 -5.96
C PHE A 184 -2.19 -4.99 -4.73
N GLY A 185 -3.48 -5.26 -4.55
CA GLY A 185 -3.94 -6.11 -3.46
C GLY A 185 -5.28 -6.76 -3.78
N ILE A 186 -5.70 -7.66 -2.91
CA ILE A 186 -7.00 -8.33 -3.02
C ILE A 186 -7.86 -7.87 -1.85
N GLU A 187 -9.05 -7.38 -2.16
CA GLU A 187 -10.07 -7.09 -1.17
C GLU A 187 -11.02 -8.27 -1.03
N LEU A 188 -11.16 -8.76 0.20
CA LEU A 188 -12.15 -9.76 0.56
C LEU A 188 -13.20 -9.10 1.44
N GLN A 189 -14.47 -9.36 1.15
CA GLN A 189 -15.57 -8.85 1.97
C GLN A 189 -16.63 -9.91 2.20
N LEU A 190 -17.22 -9.84 3.39
CA LEU A 190 -18.37 -10.63 3.80
C LEU A 190 -19.58 -9.71 3.86
N LEU A 191 -20.60 -10.02 3.07
CA LEU A 191 -21.83 -9.26 2.96
C LEU A 191 -22.97 -10.07 3.55
N LYS A 192 -23.77 -9.48 4.42
CA LYS A 192 -25.06 -10.05 4.80
C LYS A 192 -26.06 -9.70 3.70
N LEU A 193 -26.72 -10.72 3.15
CA LEU A 193 -27.72 -10.57 2.08
C LEU A 193 -29.13 -10.40 2.65
#